data_AF-A0A1J5PIJ5-F1
#
_entry.id   AF-A0A1J5PIJ5-F1
#
_cell.length_a   1.000
_cell.length_b   1.000
_cell.length_c   1.000
_cell.angle_alpha   90.00
_cell.angle_beta   90.00
_cell.angle_gamma   90.00
#
_symmetry.space_group_name_H-M   'P 1'
#
loop_
_entity.id
_entity.type
_entity.pdbx_description
1 polymer ?
#
loop_
_entity_poly.entity_id
_entity_poly.type
_entity_poly.pdbx_seq_one_letter_code
_entity_poly.pdbx_strand_id
1 'polypeptide(L)' 'MALEASPVKLNVKAGEAGRLFGSVTEKDVALAVRQAGGPDVDRRRIALADHIKTVGTYKVKVTLHPKVIATINLEVAKA' A
#
# COMPACT_ATOMS: atom_id res chain seq x y z
N MET A 1 -8.07 -17.55 -10.88
CA MET A 1 -8.15 -16.46 -11.87
C MET A 1 -9.19 -15.48 -11.34
N ALA A 2 -8.90 -14.27 -10.89
CA ALA A 2 -7.78 -13.38 -11.16
C ALA A 2 -7.50 -12.55 -9.90
N LEU A 3 -6.26 -12.58 -9.40
CA LEU A 3 -5.73 -11.55 -8.49
C LEU A 3 -4.90 -10.59 -9.34
N GLU A 4 -5.48 -10.18 -10.47
CA GLU A 4 -4.87 -9.31 -11.45
C GLU A 4 -5.76 -8.06 -11.52
N ALA A 5 -5.23 -6.93 -11.07
CA ALA A 5 -5.68 -5.59 -11.42
C ALA A 5 -6.82 -4.90 -10.61
N SER A 6 -7.04 -5.22 -9.33
CA SER A 6 -7.68 -4.22 -8.44
C SER A 6 -6.60 -3.38 -7.76
N PRO A 7 -6.35 -2.13 -8.21
CA PRO A 7 -5.45 -1.23 -7.49
C PRO A 7 -5.96 -1.05 -6.07
N VAL A 8 -5.09 -1.24 -5.08
CA VAL A 8 -5.44 -1.02 -3.68
C VAL A 8 -5.51 0.49 -3.50
N LYS A 9 -6.74 1.02 -3.58
CA LYS A 9 -7.00 2.45 -3.41
C LYS A 9 -7.04 2.77 -1.93
N LEU A 10 -6.13 3.64 -1.53
CA LEU A 10 -6.03 4.14 -0.18
C LEU A 10 -6.44 5.61 -0.19
N ASN A 11 -7.66 5.87 0.29
CA ASN A 11 -8.20 7.20 0.45
C ASN A 11 -7.69 7.81 1.75
N VAL A 12 -6.76 8.75 1.65
CA VAL A 12 -6.13 9.40 2.80
C VAL A 12 -6.24 10.91 2.65
N LYS A 13 -6.29 11.61 3.79
CA LYS A 13 -6.34 13.08 3.80
C LYS A 13 -5.01 13.62 3.26
N ALA A 14 -5.06 14.22 2.08
CA ALA A 14 -3.94 14.91 1.47
C ALA A 14 -4.18 16.41 1.40
N GLY A 15 -3.12 17.17 1.66
CA GLY A 15 -3.05 18.61 1.53
C GLY A 15 -2.96 19.05 0.08
N GLU A 16 -3.20 20.36 -0.11
CA GLU A 16 -3.34 21.00 -1.41
C GLU A 16 -2.10 20.89 -2.30
N ALA A 17 -0.92 20.77 -1.69
CA ALA A 17 0.36 20.58 -2.40
C ALA A 17 0.64 19.13 -2.83
N GLY A 18 -0.37 18.24 -2.79
CA GLY A 18 -0.19 16.81 -3.05
C GLY A 18 0.56 16.07 -1.94
N ARG A 19 0.80 16.74 -0.80
CA ARG A 19 1.46 16.17 0.38
C ARG A 19 0.41 15.62 1.34
N LEU A 20 0.58 14.40 1.81
CA LEU A 20 -0.32 13.76 2.76
C LEU A 20 -0.30 14.51 4.10
N PHE A 21 -1.48 14.74 4.69
CA PHE A 21 -1.57 15.24 6.07
C PHE A 21 -1.10 14.19 7.07
N GLY A 22 -1.14 12.92 6.68
CA GLY A 22 -0.55 11.80 7.41
C GLY A 22 0.72 11.26 6.75
N SER A 23 1.19 10.11 7.25
CA SER A 23 2.22 9.31 6.59
C SER A 23 1.68 7.91 6.42
N VAL A 24 1.68 7.41 5.19
CA VAL A 24 1.37 6.01 4.95
C VAL A 24 2.60 5.23 5.34
N THR A 25 2.41 4.35 6.31
CA THR A 25 3.46 3.46 6.82
C THR A 25 3.16 2.04 6.37
N GLU A 26 4.11 1.14 6.62
CA GLU A 26 3.96 -0.29 6.37
C GLU A 26 2.67 -0.86 6.99
N LYS A 27 2.27 -0.36 8.17
CA LYS A 27 1.02 -0.78 8.85
C LYS A 27 -0.22 -0.44 8.04
N ASP A 28 -0.22 0.74 7.44
CA ASP A 28 -1.35 1.25 6.64
C ASP A 28 -1.45 0.44 5.34
N VAL A 29 -0.30 0.13 4.73
CA VAL A 29 -0.23 -0.78 3.57
C VAL A 29 -0.72 -2.18 3.94
N ALA A 30 -0.28 -2.75 5.06
CA ALA A 30 -0.75 -4.06 5.53
C ALA A 30 -2.27 -4.09 5.67
N LEU A 31 -2.85 -3.04 6.25
CA LEU A 31 -4.29 -2.91 6.44
C LEU A 31 -5.02 -2.80 5.11
N ALA A 32 -4.51 -1.97 4.19
CA ALA A 32 -5.08 -1.76 2.86
C ALA A 32 -5.05 -3.03 2.02
N VAL A 33 -3.95 -3.78 2.09
CA VAL A 33 -3.78 -5.09 1.43
C VAL A 33 -4.79 -6.10 1.97
N ARG A 34 -4.92 -6.17 3.30
CA ARG A 34 -5.92 -7.03 3.95
C ARG A 34 -7.35 -6.64 3.57
N GLN A 35 -7.65 -5.34 3.55
CA GLN A 35 -8.97 -4.82 3.14
C GLN A 35 -9.26 -5.10 1.66
N ALA A 36 -8.25 -5.10 0.81
CA ALA A 36 -8.37 -5.48 -0.60
C ALA A 36 -8.61 -6.98 -0.82
N GLY A 37 -8.77 -7.77 0.25
CA GLY A 37 -8.94 -9.23 0.19
C GLY A 37 -7.61 -9.98 0.10
N GLY A 38 -6.50 -9.30 0.37
CA GLY A 38 -5.19 -9.91 0.43
C GLY A 38 -4.93 -10.66 1.75
N PRO A 39 -3.90 -11.51 1.78
CA PRO A 39 -3.42 -12.18 2.99
C PRO A 39 -2.92 -11.19 4.06
N ASP A 40 -3.00 -11.60 5.34
CA ASP A 40 -2.49 -10.81 6.47
C ASP A 40 -0.96 -10.77 6.41
N VAL A 41 -0.39 -9.58 6.17
CA VAL A 41 1.07 -9.42 6.07
C VAL A 41 1.59 -8.47 7.14
N ASP A 42 2.57 -8.98 7.88
CA ASP A 42 3.26 -8.24 8.92
C ASP A 42 4.14 -7.13 8.32
N ARG A 43 4.20 -5.97 8.99
CA ARG A 43 5.02 -4.82 8.57
C ARG A 43 6.48 -5.18 8.30
N ARG A 44 7.05 -6.15 9.04
CA ARG A 44 8.44 -6.62 8.86
C ARG A 44 8.69 -7.28 7.49
N ARG A 45 7.62 -7.74 6.83
CA ARG A 45 7.70 -8.38 5.52
C ARG A 45 7.30 -7.45 4.37
N ILE A 46 6.93 -6.21 4.69
CA ILE A 46 6.59 -5.17 3.72
C ILE A 46 7.87 -4.41 3.40
N ALA A 47 8.33 -4.54 2.17
CA ALA A 47 9.45 -3.75 1.67
C ALA A 47 8.90 -2.42 1.15
N LEU A 48 8.79 -1.45 2.08
CA LEU A 48 8.47 -0.07 1.75
C LEU A 48 9.77 0.74 1.75
N ALA A 49 10.18 1.26 0.59
CA ALA A 49 11.46 1.95 0.43
C ALA A 49 11.48 3.31 1.15
N ASP A 50 10.36 4.04 1.15
CA ASP A 50 10.20 5.28 1.90
C ASP A 50 8.74 5.44 2.35
N HIS A 51 8.52 6.18 3.43
CA HIS A 51 7.18 6.49 3.91
C HIS A 51 6.45 7.35 2.88
N ILE A 52 5.25 6.94 2.46
CA ILE A 52 4.53 7.70 1.45
C ILE A 52 3.91 8.93 2.12
N LYS A 53 4.37 10.10 1.68
CA LYS A 53 3.96 11.43 2.17
C LYS A 53 3.32 12.26 1.05
N THR A 54 3.06 11.66 -0.10
CA THR A 54 2.53 12.33 -1.29
C THR A 54 1.49 11.47 -1.97
N VAL A 55 0.47 12.10 -2.56
CA VAL A 55 -0.53 11.39 -3.38
C VAL A 55 0.12 10.86 -4.65
N GLY A 56 -0.39 9.74 -5.15
CA GLY A 56 0.14 9.08 -6.34
C GLY A 56 0.13 7.56 -6.23
N THR A 57 0.69 6.91 -7.23
CA THR A 57 0.72 5.44 -7.34
C THR A 57 2.07 4.92 -6.89
N TYR A 58 2.08 4.03 -5.89
CA TYR A 58 3.29 3.45 -5.31
C TYR A 58 3.24 1.93 -5.43
N LYS A 59 4.35 1.35 -5.87
CA LYS A 59 4.52 -0.11 -5.94
C LYS A 59 5.15 -0.59 -4.64
N VAL A 60 4.39 -1.35 -3.86
CA VAL A 60 4.88 -1.95 -2.62
C VAL A 60 5.12 -3.44 -2.84
N LYS A 61 6.31 -3.92 -2.49
CA LYS A 61 6.63 -5.35 -2.51
C LYS A 61 6.36 -5.93 -1.14
N VAL A 62 5.58 -7.00 -1.12
CA VAL A 62 5.12 -7.65 0.09
C VAL A 62 5.54 -9.11 0.05
N THR A 63 6.38 -9.50 1.01
CA THR A 63 6.92 -10.86 1.08
C THR A 63 5.99 -11.71 1.94
N LEU A 64 5.14 -12.48 1.30
CA LEU A 64 4.18 -13.35 2.00
C LEU A 64 4.87 -14.57 2.60
N HIS A 65 5.75 -15.17 1.83
CA HIS A 65 6.58 -16.30 2.22
C HIS A 65 7.97 -16.12 1.58
N PRO A 66 9.02 -16.78 2.10
CA PRO A 66 10.36 -16.73 1.48
C PRO A 66 10.37 -17.16 0.00
N LYS A 67 9.31 -17.84 -0.46
CA LYS A 67 9.12 -18.28 -1.85
C LYS A 67 8.02 -17.51 -2.61
N VAL A 68 7.33 -16.56 -1.96
CA VAL A 68 6.18 -15.83 -2.53
C VAL A 68 6.32 -14.34 -2.25
N ILE A 69 6.61 -13.58 -3.30
CA ILE A 69 6.69 -12.11 -3.28
C ILE A 69 5.52 -11.58 -4.09
N ALA A 70 4.62 -10.84 -3.44
CA ALA A 70 3.54 -10.13 -4.10
C ALA A 70 3.95 -8.68 -4.34
N THR A 71 3.64 -8.15 -5.53
CA THR A 71 3.78 -6.71 -5.81
C THR A 71 2.39 -6.10 -5.84
N ILE A 72 2.18 -5.06 -5.05
CA ILE A 72 0.89 -4.44 -4.85
C ILE A 72 0.99 -2.99 -5.30
N ASN A 73 0.07 -2.58 -6.18
CA ASN A 73 -0.07 -1.18 -6.57
C ASN A 73 -0.97 -0.50 -5.54
N LEU A 74 -0.36 0.33 -4.70
CA LEU A 74 -1.04 1.22 -3.79
C LEU A 74 -1.32 2.54 -4.51
N GLU A 75 -2.59 2.86 -4.71
CA GLU A 75 -2.99 4.16 -5.24
C GLU A 75 -3.42 5.06 -4.09
N VAL A 76 -2.61 6.07 -3.81
CA VAL A 76 -2.87 7.03 -2.74
C VAL A 76 -3.61 8.22 -3.33
N ALA A 77 -4.91 8.30 -3.02
CA ALA A 77 -5.78 9.37 -3.50
C ALA A 77 -6.28 10.21 -2.32
N LYS A 78 -6.50 11.51 -2.60
CA LYS A 78 -7.22 12.40 -1.68
C LYS A 78 -8.67 11.90 -1.54
N ALA A 79 -9.10 11.65 -0.31
CA ALA A 79 -10.52 11.45 0.03
C ALA A 79 -11.31 12.77 -0.11
#